data_AF-A0A953A6V1-F1
#
_entry.id   AF-A0A953A6V1-F1
#
_cell.length_a   1.000
_cell.length_b   1.000
_cell.length_c   1.000
_cell.angle_alpha   90.00
_cell.angle_beta   90.00
_cell.angle_gamma   90.00
#
_symmetry.space_group_name_H-M   'P 1'
#
loop_
_entity.id
_entity.type
_entity.pdbx_description
1 polymer ?
#
loop_
_entity_poly.entity_id
_entity_poly.type
_entity_poly.pdbx_seq_one_letter_code
_entity_poly.pdbx_strand_id
1 'polypeptide(L)'
;MTERELLRIIAASPSKPGDLVVEDRRGERRLFIGSTGTLSRGTLNPDFVAALLRSDRWEPIDDDQWYSLEELRQRFASGQPESERTGARRLVAALGGRAR
;
A
#
# COMPACT_ATOMS: atom_id res chain seq x y z
N MET A 1 20.76 0.14 17.27
CA MET A 1 20.32 -0.80 16.22
C MET A 1 18.88 -0.43 15.91
N THR A 2 18.66 0.26 14.79
CA THR A 2 17.31 0.65 14.36
C THR A 2 16.53 -0.61 14.04
N GLU A 3 15.45 -0.88 14.79
CA GLU A 3 14.46 -1.88 14.40
C GLU A 3 14.09 -1.60 12.95
N ARG A 4 14.36 -2.55 12.04
CA ARG A 4 13.92 -2.46 10.65
C ARG A 4 12.40 -2.39 10.69
N GLU A 5 11.85 -1.20 10.50
CA GLU A 5 10.40 -0.98 10.50
C GLU A 5 9.78 -1.80 9.38
N LEU A 6 9.03 -2.83 9.76
CA LEU A 6 8.27 -3.67 8.84
C LEU A 6 6.89 -3.06 8.64
N LEU A 7 6.55 -2.87 7.37
CA LEU A 7 5.38 -2.18 6.87
C LEU A 7 4.65 -3.11 5.89
N ARG A 8 3.33 -3.05 5.92
CA ARG A 8 2.44 -3.83 5.06
C ARG A 8 1.58 -2.88 4.25
N ILE A 9 1.34 -3.20 2.98
CA ILE A 9 0.51 -2.36 2.11
C ILE A 9 -0.96 -2.66 2.42
N ILE A 10 -1.74 -1.62 2.73
CA ILE A 10 -3.17 -1.74 3.04
C ILE A 10 -4.06 -1.06 2.02
N ALA A 11 -3.50 -0.17 1.19
CA ALA A 11 -4.22 0.46 0.09
C ALA A 11 -3.27 0.96 -0.99
N ALA A 12 -3.75 1.01 -2.24
CA ALA A 12 -3.08 1.68 -3.35
C ALA A 12 -4.03 2.59 -4.12
N SER A 13 -3.49 3.63 -4.74
CA SER A 13 -4.26 4.52 -5.61
C SER A 13 -4.25 4.02 -7.06
N PRO A 14 -5.39 3.56 -7.63
CA PRO A 14 -5.49 3.25 -9.05
C PRO A 14 -5.22 4.46 -9.95
N SER A 15 -5.57 5.66 -9.46
CA SER A 15 -5.42 6.91 -10.20
C SER A 15 -3.98 7.46 -10.22
N LYS A 16 -3.15 7.04 -9.25
CA LYS A 16 -1.75 7.43 -9.11
C LYS A 16 -0.91 6.21 -8.75
N PRO A 17 -0.46 5.43 -9.75
CA PRO A 17 0.38 4.25 -9.52
C PRO A 17 1.62 4.60 -8.69
N GLY A 18 1.85 3.84 -7.62
CA GLY A 18 2.95 4.05 -6.67
C GLY A 18 2.57 4.85 -5.41
N ASP A 19 1.39 5.50 -5.38
CA ASP A 19 0.85 6.06 -4.14
C ASP A 19 0.22 4.93 -3.30
N LEU A 20 0.69 4.77 -2.07
CA LEU A 20 0.32 3.68 -1.15
C LEU A 20 -0.01 4.19 0.23
N VAL A 21 -0.90 3.46 0.90
CA VAL A 21 -1.03 3.51 2.36
C VAL A 21 -0.46 2.22 2.92
N VAL A 22 0.44 2.35 3.88
CA VAL A 22 1.08 1.24 4.57
C VAL A 22 0.79 1.30 6.06
N GLU A 23 0.83 0.16 6.72
CA GLU A 23 0.62 -0.01 8.15
C GLU A 23 1.82 -0.72 8.77
N ASP A 24 2.22 -0.33 9.98
CA ASP A 24 3.27 -1.02 10.72
C ASP A 24 2.79 -2.30 11.41
N ARG A 25 3.74 -3.14 11.83
CA ARG A 25 3.44 -4.46 12.41
C ARG A 25 2.57 -4.43 13.66
N ARG A 26 2.55 -3.31 14.36
CA ARG A 26 1.76 -3.12 15.57
C ARG A 26 0.37 -2.57 15.27
N GLY A 27 0.09 -2.15 14.04
CA GLY A 27 -1.14 -1.45 13.67
C GLY A 27 -1.25 -0.05 14.30
N GLU A 28 -0.16 0.45 14.88
CA GLU A 28 -0.09 1.72 15.61
C GLU A 28 0.15 2.88 14.64
N ARG A 29 0.81 2.62 13.50
CA ARG A 29 1.19 3.64 12.55
C ARG A 29 0.77 3.27 11.15
N ARG A 30 0.06 4.20 10.52
CA ARG A 30 -0.26 4.18 9.09
C ARG A 30 0.47 5.31 8.41
N LEU A 31 1.16 5.04 7.31
CA LEU A 31 1.99 6.01 6.62
C LEU A 31 1.58 6.07 5.15
N PHE A 32 1.80 7.24 4.55
CA PHE A 32 1.65 7.40 3.11
C PHE A 32 3.01 7.29 2.42
N ILE A 33 3.08 6.50 1.36
CA ILE A 33 4.23 6.45 0.46
C ILE A 33 3.76 7.00 -0.88
N GLY A 34 4.35 8.09 -1.33
CA GLY A 34 4.08 8.62 -2.67
C GLY A 34 4.82 7.84 -3.75
N SER A 35 4.31 7.93 -4.97
CA SER A 35 4.87 7.35 -6.20
C SER A 35 6.32 7.70 -6.51
N THR A 36 6.88 8.73 -5.86
CA THR A 36 8.30 9.10 -5.92
C THR A 36 9.16 8.42 -4.84
N GLY A 37 8.59 7.50 -4.06
CA GLY A 37 9.22 6.89 -2.89
C GLY A 37 9.27 7.80 -1.65
N THR A 38 8.57 8.93 -1.68
CA THR A 38 8.50 9.87 -0.55
C THR A 38 7.59 9.32 0.55
N LEU A 39 8.10 9.23 1.78
CA LEU A 39 7.34 8.78 2.95
C LEU A 39 6.81 9.99 3.71
N SER A 40 5.56 9.92 4.19
CA SER A 40 5.03 10.91 5.12
C SER A 40 5.87 10.98 6.38
N ARG A 41 6.15 12.20 6.87
CA ARG A 41 6.93 12.41 8.10
C ARG A 41 6.19 12.00 9.38
N GLY A 42 4.89 11.76 9.29
CA GLY A 42 4.05 11.41 10.43
C GLY A 42 3.01 10.36 10.09
N THR A 43 2.39 9.84 11.14
CA THR A 43 1.28 8.88 11.09
C THR A 43 0.02 9.54 10.56
N LEU A 44 -0.65 8.87 9.63
CA LEU A 44 -1.97 9.25 9.13
C LEU A 44 -3.02 9.06 10.23
N ASN A 45 -3.95 10.00 10.32
CA ASN A 45 -5.10 9.86 11.20
C ASN A 45 -5.90 8.59 10.83
N PRO A 46 -6.20 7.68 11.78
CA PRO A 46 -7.01 6.49 11.53
C PRO A 46 -8.36 6.76 10.86
N ASP A 47 -9.06 7.84 11.25
CA ASP A 47 -10.35 8.22 10.64
C ASP A 47 -10.17 8.65 9.18
N PHE A 48 -9.06 9.32 8.88
CA PHE A 48 -8.71 9.67 7.50
C PHE A 48 -8.42 8.43 6.67
N VAL A 49 -7.69 7.45 7.21
CA VAL A 49 -7.45 6.19 6.51
C VAL A 49 -8.75 5.41 6.29
N ALA A 50 -9.62 5.34 7.30
CA ALA A 50 -10.93 4.69 7.16
C ALA A 50 -11.80 5.39 6.11
N ALA A 51 -11.79 6.72 6.05
CA ALA A 51 -12.48 7.47 5.00
C ALA A 51 -11.88 7.24 3.61
N LEU A 52 -10.56 7.18 3.52
CA LEU A 52 -9.82 6.90 2.28
C LEU A 52 -10.15 5.49 1.74
N LEU A 53 -10.16 4.47 2.60
CA LEU A 53 -10.51 3.09 2.24
C LEU A 53 -11.97 2.91 1.84
N ARG A 54 -12.86 3.83 2.23
CA ARG A 54 -14.26 3.86 1.79
C ARG A 54 -14.48 4.63 0.49
N SER A 55 -13.45 5.33 0.00
CA SER A 55 -13.54 6.11 -1.24
C SER A 55 -13.29 5.21 -2.46
N ASP A 56 -13.92 5.54 -3.59
CA ASP A 56 -13.69 4.89 -4.89
C ASP A 56 -12.30 5.17 -5.49
N ARG A 57 -11.55 6.08 -4.88
CA ARG A 57 -10.24 6.53 -5.36
C ARG A 57 -9.07 5.67 -4.90
N TRP A 58 -9.31 4.77 -3.96
CA TRP A 58 -8.30 3.92 -3.35
C TRP A 58 -8.81 2.49 -3.28
N GLU A 59 -7.96 1.56 -3.68
CA GLU A 59 -8.26 0.14 -3.63
C GLU A 59 -7.64 -0.44 -2.36
N PRO A 60 -8.44 -1.05 -1.45
CA PRO A 60 -7.88 -1.78 -0.33
C PRO A 60 -7.07 -2.96 -0.83
N ILE A 61 -5.92 -3.18 -0.19
CA ILE A 61 -5.03 -4.31 -0.48
C ILE A 61 -4.95 -5.16 0.78
N ASP A 62 -5.23 -6.44 0.63
CA ASP A 62 -4.93 -7.44 1.65
C ASP A 62 -3.59 -8.09 1.29
N ASP A 63 -2.50 -7.44 1.68
CA ASP A 63 -1.15 -7.98 1.52
C ASP A 63 -0.78 -8.73 2.80
N ASP A 64 -0.44 -10.00 2.70
CA ASP A 64 0.02 -10.81 3.83
C ASP A 64 1.53 -10.61 4.11
N GLN A 65 2.24 -9.91 3.22
CA GLN A 65 3.68 -9.72 3.32
C GLN A 65 4.08 -8.45 4.07
N TRP A 66 5.21 -8.55 4.77
CA TRP A 66 5.83 -7.44 5.48
C TRP A 66 7.11 -7.02 4.76
N TYR A 67 7.24 -5.73 4.49
CA TYR A 67 8.38 -5.15 3.79
C TYR A 67 9.10 -4.16 4.68
N SER A 68 10.42 -4.08 4.54
CA SER A 68 11.14 -2.93 5.07
C SER A 68 10.82 -1.67 4.28
N LEU A 69 11.02 -0.51 4.90
CA LEU A 69 10.91 0.78 4.21
C LEU A 69 11.83 0.88 2.99
N GLU A 70 13.02 0.27 3.03
CA GLU A 70 13.95 0.26 1.91
C GLU A 70 13.40 -0.55 0.73
N GLU A 71 12.83 -1.72 0.99
CA GLU A 71 12.18 -2.53 -0.04
C GLU A 71 11.00 -1.81 -0.70
N LEU A 72 10.16 -1.15 0.10
CA LEU A 72 9.06 -0.33 -0.42
C LEU A 72 9.61 0.82 -1.28
N ARG A 73 10.65 1.53 -0.81
CA ARG A 73 11.29 2.57 -1.60
C ARG A 73 11.87 2.02 -2.91
N GLN A 74 12.52 0.87 -2.91
CA GLN A 74 13.09 0.28 -4.12
C GLN A 74 12.02 -0.16 -5.12
N ARG A 75 10.95 -0.80 -4.63
CA ARG A 75 9.81 -1.25 -5.46
C ARG A 75 9.13 -0.09 -6.18
N PHE A 76 8.94 1.04 -5.48
CA PHE A 76 8.14 2.14 -6.00
C PHE A 76 8.97 3.32 -6.55
N ALA A 77 10.24 3.50 -6.15
CA ALA A 77 11.16 4.46 -6.76
C ALA A 77 11.68 4.01 -8.14
N SER A 78 11.66 2.70 -8.43
CA SER A 78 11.99 2.20 -9.77
C SER A 78 10.87 2.40 -10.79
N GLY A 79 9.74 2.98 -10.37
CA GLY A 79 8.60 3.27 -11.24
C GLY A 79 8.13 2.06 -12.01
N GLN A 80 8.11 0.86 -11.39
CA GLN A 80 7.74 -0.39 -12.08
C GLN A 80 6.47 -0.19 -12.92
N PRO A 81 6.61 -0.14 -14.26
CA PRO A 81 5.49 -0.07 -15.17
C PRO A 81 4.98 -1.49 -15.41
N GLU A 82 3.67 -1.65 -15.34
CA GLU A 82 2.87 -2.60 -16.13
C GLU A 82 2.98 -4.11 -15.89
N SER A 83 4.08 -4.69 -15.39
CA SER A 83 4.14 -6.16 -15.24
C SER A 83 3.26 -6.71 -14.10
N GLU A 84 2.95 -5.89 -13.09
CA GLU A 84 1.98 -6.22 -12.04
C GLU A 84 0.58 -5.62 -12.28
N ARG A 85 0.31 -4.99 -13.44
CA ARG A 85 -1.08 -4.64 -13.81
C ARG A 85 -1.92 -5.89 -14.04
N THR A 86 -1.27 -7.00 -14.40
CA THR A 86 -1.86 -8.34 -14.40
C THR A 86 -1.81 -8.98 -13.00
N GLY A 87 -0.86 -8.59 -12.14
CA GLY A 87 -0.71 -9.08 -10.77
C GLY A 87 -1.77 -8.53 -9.82
N ALA A 88 -1.96 -7.20 -9.75
CA ALA A 88 -3.02 -6.56 -8.97
C ALA A 88 -4.42 -6.90 -9.51
N ARG A 89 -4.62 -6.97 -10.83
CA ARG A 89 -5.87 -7.53 -11.41
C ARG A 89 -6.02 -9.03 -11.14
N ARG A 90 -4.96 -9.83 -11.08
CA ARG A 90 -5.04 -11.26 -10.72
C ARG A 90 -5.17 -11.46 -9.21
N LEU A 91 -4.66 -10.60 -8.35
CA LEU A 91 -4.88 -10.65 -6.91
C LEU A 91 -6.33 -10.29 -6.63
N VAL A 92 -6.84 -9.20 -7.21
CA VAL A 92 -8.26 -8.80 -7.12
C VAL A 92 -9.18 -9.86 -7.77
N ALA A 93 -8.82 -10.47 -8.90
CA ALA A 93 -9.60 -11.54 -9.53
C ALA A 93 -9.49 -12.91 -8.83
N ALA A 94 -8.36 -13.22 -8.19
CA ALA A 94 -8.18 -14.45 -7.41
C ALA A 94 -8.84 -14.37 -6.03
N LEU A 95 -8.98 -13.17 -5.47
CA LEU A 95 -9.63 -12.93 -4.17
C LEU A 95 -11.13 -12.57 -4.31
N GLY A 96 -11.57 -12.06 -5.47
CA GLY A 96 -12.96 -11.72 -5.77
C GLY A 96 -13.79 -12.84 -6.42
N GLY A 97 -13.28 -14.07 -6.46
CA GLY A 97 -13.93 -15.22 -7.06
C GLY A 97 -15.05 -15.83 -6.20
N ARG A 98 -16.16 -15.13 -5.99
CA ARG A 98 -17.49 -15.74 -5.81
C ARG A 98 -18.59 -14.74 -6.12
N ALA A 99 -18.90 -14.67 -7.41
CA ALA A 99 -20.20 -14.22 -7.86
C ALA A 99 -21.30 -15.06 -7.19
N ARG A 100 -22.21 -14.38 -6.50
CA ARG A 100 -23.59 -14.82 -6.40
C ARG A 100 -24.50 -13.62 -6.42
#